data_AF-D8GIG7-F1
#
_entry.id   AF-D8GIG7-F1
#
_cell.length_a   1.000
_cell.length_b   1.000
_cell.length_c   1.000
_cell.angle_alpha   90.00
_cell.angle_beta   90.00
_cell.angle_gamma   90.00
#
_symmetry.space_group_name_H-M   'P 1'
#
loop_
_entity.id
_entity.type
_entity.pdbx_description
1 polymer ?
#
loop_
_entity_poly.entity_id
_entity_poly.type
_entity_poly.pdbx_seq_one_letter_code
_entity_poly.pdbx_strand_id
1 'polypeptide(L)'
;MHSYFDYTRKGVRYIITGGAGAELLTKNNYYHYIIEKIDNSKSATRVELPSPANTYITRYLAATQLFANSMYEENPLAVAFIILGFSLLIILLIMKIYLRKKQPINTFGKWLLDIFRYATEDFKELFKKKDTN
;
A
#
# COMPACT_ATOMS: atom_id res chain seq x y z
N MET A 1 17.94 12.89 -12.61
CA MET A 1 18.89 12.08 -13.39
C MET A 1 18.57 10.62 -13.14
N HIS A 2 17.85 9.97 -14.06
CA HIS A 2 17.39 8.56 -13.94
C HIS A 2 18.15 7.64 -14.91
N SER A 3 19.25 8.14 -15.47
CA SER A 3 20.09 7.43 -16.42
C SER A 3 21.48 7.29 -15.84
N TYR A 4 22.12 6.15 -16.12
CA TYR A 4 23.50 5.90 -15.76
C TYR A 4 24.44 6.84 -16.53
N PHE A 5 25.40 7.46 -15.84
CA PHE A 5 26.49 8.20 -16.45
C PHE A 5 27.83 7.80 -15.86
N ASP A 6 28.84 7.65 -16.72
CA ASP A 6 30.23 7.43 -16.32
C ASP A 6 31.09 8.40 -17.12
N TYR A 7 31.68 9.37 -16.44
CA TYR A 7 32.50 10.40 -17.09
C TYR A 7 33.65 10.85 -16.19
N THR A 8 34.73 11.34 -16.81
CA THR A 8 35.87 11.91 -16.08
C THR A 8 35.93 13.41 -16.30
N ARG A 9 36.04 14.18 -15.21
CA ARG A 9 36.20 15.63 -15.26
C ARG A 9 37.33 16.06 -14.33
N LYS A 10 38.32 16.79 -14.87
CA LYS A 10 39.49 17.27 -14.13
C LYS A 10 40.25 16.14 -13.38
N GLY A 11 40.37 14.96 -14.00
CA GLY A 11 41.07 13.82 -13.42
C GLY A 11 40.28 13.02 -12.37
N VAL A 12 39.04 13.42 -12.07
CA VAL A 12 38.14 12.69 -11.15
C VAL A 12 37.08 11.96 -11.96
N ARG A 13 36.89 10.65 -11.69
CA ARG A 13 35.83 9.83 -12.28
C ARG A 13 34.53 10.06 -11.50
N TYR A 14 33.46 10.37 -12.23
CA TYR A 14 32.11 10.53 -11.72
C TYR A 14 31.26 9.41 -12.26
N ILE A 15 30.65 8.65 -11.36
CA ILE A 15 29.68 7.62 -11.69
C ILE A 15 28.35 8.04 -11.10
N ILE A 16 27.38 8.32 -11.97
CA ILE A 16 26.00 8.55 -11.59
C ILE A 16 25.28 7.26 -11.84
N THR A 17 24.92 6.57 -10.76
CA THR A 17 24.13 5.34 -10.86
C THR A 17 22.78 5.67 -11.51
N GLY A 18 22.15 6.78 -11.14
CA GLY A 18 20.78 7.13 -11.54
C GLY A 18 19.76 6.25 -10.80
N GLY A 19 18.50 6.68 -10.74
CA GLY A 19 17.41 5.81 -10.26
C GLY A 19 17.27 4.59 -11.16
N ALA A 20 17.04 3.41 -10.59
CA ALA A 20 16.62 2.26 -11.35
C ALA A 20 15.30 2.63 -12.03
N GLY A 21 15.31 2.89 -13.35
CA GLY A 21 14.24 3.55 -14.12
C GLY A 21 12.92 2.77 -14.23
N ALA A 22 12.48 2.18 -13.13
CA ALA A 22 11.22 1.46 -12.96
C ALA A 22 10.01 2.40 -13.07
N GLU A 23 10.19 3.70 -12.79
CA GLU A 23 9.15 4.72 -12.86
C GLU A 23 8.97 5.35 -14.25
N LEU A 24 9.96 5.30 -15.14
CA LEU A 24 9.88 5.94 -16.46
C LEU A 24 9.13 5.05 -17.46
N LEU A 25 8.28 5.60 -18.32
CA LEU A 25 7.50 4.84 -19.33
C LEU A 25 8.23 4.73 -20.67
N THR A 26 9.52 4.44 -20.65
CA THR A 26 10.37 4.39 -21.84
C THR A 26 10.73 2.96 -22.25
N LYS A 27 10.90 2.72 -23.55
CA LYS A 27 11.07 1.37 -24.14
C LYS A 27 12.34 0.63 -23.66
N ASN A 28 13.30 1.37 -23.09
CA ASN A 28 14.64 0.91 -22.69
C ASN A 28 14.90 1.18 -21.21
N ASN A 29 14.05 0.65 -20.33
CA ASN A 29 14.26 0.75 -18.89
C ASN A 29 15.00 -0.49 -18.38
N TYR A 30 16.02 -0.26 -17.57
CA TYR A 30 16.81 -1.30 -16.93
C TYR A 30 16.86 -1.01 -15.44
N TYR A 31 16.80 -2.07 -14.63
CA TYR A 31 17.30 -1.96 -13.26
C TYR A 31 18.82 -2.08 -13.37
N HIS A 32 19.54 -1.06 -12.90
CA HIS A 32 21.00 -1.10 -12.82
C HIS A 32 21.45 -1.00 -11.38
N TYR A 33 22.45 -1.79 -11.03
CA TYR A 33 23.22 -1.60 -9.80
C TYR A 33 24.70 -1.66 -10.15
N ILE A 34 25.51 -1.03 -9.30
CA ILE A 34 26.96 -0.96 -9.48
C ILE A 34 27.61 -1.83 -8.43
N ILE A 35 28.49 -2.72 -8.89
CA ILE A 35 29.42 -3.41 -8.01
C ILE A 35 30.75 -2.67 -8.11
N GLU A 36 31.13 -1.97 -7.05
CA GLU A 36 32.45 -1.34 -6.93
C GLU A 36 33.31 -2.17 -5.97
N LYS A 37 34.56 -2.44 -6.37
CA LYS A 37 35.56 -3.05 -5.48
C LYS A 37 36.30 -1.95 -4.74
N ILE A 38 36.12 -1.89 -3.42
CA ILE A 38 36.72 -0.86 -2.55
C ILE A 38 38.26 -0.87 -2.64
N ASP A 39 38.88 -2.03 -2.87
CA ASP A 39 40.34 -2.18 -3.01
C ASP A 39 40.88 -1.81 -4.41
N ASN A 40 40.00 -1.58 -5.39
CA ASN A 40 40.38 -1.20 -6.75
C ASN A 40 39.35 -0.24 -7.36
N SER A 41 39.52 1.05 -7.05
CA SER A 41 38.66 2.17 -7.49
C SER A 41 38.58 2.36 -9.01
N LYS A 42 39.35 1.61 -9.80
CA LYS A 42 39.29 1.65 -11.27
C LYS A 42 38.25 0.69 -11.86
N SER A 43 37.73 -0.26 -11.10
CA SER A 43 36.73 -1.22 -11.60
C SER A 43 35.37 -1.02 -10.93
N ALA A 44 34.44 -0.44 -11.69
CA ALA A 44 33.02 -0.46 -11.37
C ALA A 44 32.32 -1.30 -12.43
N THR A 45 31.64 -2.37 -12.03
CA THR A 45 30.91 -3.24 -12.94
C THR A 45 29.44 -2.84 -12.92
N ARG A 46 28.92 -2.45 -14.10
CA ARG A 46 27.49 -2.20 -14.30
C ARG A 46 26.79 -3.54 -14.54
N VAL A 47 25.80 -3.86 -13.71
CA VAL A 47 24.91 -5.00 -13.95
C VAL A 47 23.54 -4.47 -14.37
N GLU A 48 23.11 -4.84 -15.57
CA GLU A 48 21.80 -4.48 -16.13
C GLU A 48 20.87 -5.69 -16.02
N LEU A 49 19.79 -5.55 -15.27
CA LEU A 49 18.71 -6.52 -15.23
C LEU A 49 17.63 -6.10 -16.22
N PRO A 50 17.17 -7.00 -17.10
CA PRO A 50 16.07 -6.69 -18.01
C PRO A 50 14.82 -6.35 -17.17
N SER A 51 14.27 -5.15 -17.35
CA SER A 51 12.96 -4.81 -16.78
C SER A 51 11.92 -5.75 -17.39
N PRO A 52 10.96 -6.28 -16.60
CA PRO A 52 9.88 -7.11 -17.13
C PRO A 52 9.13 -6.37 -18.26
N ALA A 53 8.51 -7.15 -19.14
CA ALA A 53 7.85 -6.68 -20.36
C ALA A 53 7.03 -5.41 -20.08
N ASN A 54 7.35 -4.36 -20.85
CA ASN A 54 6.96 -2.97 -20.62
C ASN A 54 5.50 -2.70 -21.04
N THR A 55 4.56 -3.47 -20.49
CA THR A 55 3.14 -3.15 -20.60
C THR A 55 2.72 -2.42 -19.32
N TYR A 56 1.90 -1.38 -19.48
CA TYR A 56 1.42 -0.56 -18.36
C TYR A 56 0.82 -1.43 -17.25
N ILE A 57 0.04 -2.45 -17.62
CA ILE A 57 -0.68 -3.33 -16.70
C ILE A 57 0.29 -4.11 -15.82
N THR A 58 1.31 -4.76 -16.38
CA THR A 58 2.24 -5.59 -15.59
C THR A 58 3.05 -4.75 -14.60
N ARG A 59 3.39 -3.50 -14.96
CA ARG A 59 4.10 -2.57 -14.07
C ARG A 59 3.24 -2.09 -12.92
N TYR A 60 2.00 -1.67 -13.18
CA TYR A 60 1.09 -1.27 -12.11
C TYR A 60 0.77 -2.46 -11.19
N LEU A 61 0.61 -3.66 -11.74
CA LEU A 61 0.44 -4.87 -10.94
C LEU A 61 1.66 -5.16 -10.07
N ALA A 62 2.86 -5.14 -10.64
CA ALA A 62 4.11 -5.38 -9.89
C ALA A 62 4.33 -4.30 -8.79
N ALA A 63 4.10 -3.03 -9.10
CA ALA A 63 4.21 -1.94 -8.13
C ALA A 63 3.16 -2.07 -7.01
N THR A 64 1.90 -2.39 -7.37
CA THR A 64 0.84 -2.62 -6.39
C THR A 64 1.17 -3.80 -5.49
N GLN A 65 1.71 -4.88 -6.06
CA GLN A 65 2.12 -6.06 -5.30
C GLN A 65 3.28 -5.77 -4.35
N LEU A 66 4.31 -5.06 -4.81
CA LEU A 66 5.43 -4.63 -3.95
C LEU A 66 4.95 -3.75 -2.80
N PHE A 67 4.08 -2.79 -3.10
CA PHE A 67 3.49 -1.91 -2.09
C PHE A 67 2.63 -2.68 -1.10
N ALA A 68 1.78 -3.60 -1.58
CA ALA A 68 0.94 -4.43 -0.73
C ALA A 68 1.76 -5.34 0.20
N ASN A 69 2.82 -5.97 -0.32
CA ASN A 69 3.72 -6.79 0.48
C ASN A 69 4.43 -5.96 1.56
N SER A 70 4.97 -4.79 1.19
CA SER A 70 5.65 -3.90 2.13
C SER A 70 4.70 -3.41 3.23
N MET A 71 3.47 -3.03 2.87
CA MET A 71 2.45 -2.60 3.84
C MET A 71 2.06 -3.72 4.80
N TYR A 72 1.97 -4.97 4.32
CA TYR A 72 1.65 -6.12 5.17
C TYR A 72 2.78 -6.47 6.14
N GLU A 73 4.02 -6.40 5.68
CA GLU A 73 5.20 -6.67 6.51
C GLU A 73 5.42 -5.59 7.57
N GLU A 74 5.29 -4.31 7.20
CA GLU A 74 5.53 -3.21 8.14
C GLU A 74 4.39 -3.01 9.13
N ASN A 75 3.13 -3.12 8.67
CA ASN A 75 1.95 -2.73 9.45
C ASN A 75 0.77 -3.68 9.25
N PRO A 76 0.89 -4.96 9.68
CA PRO A 76 -0.13 -5.99 9.44
C PRO A 76 -1.49 -5.65 10.04
N LEU A 77 -1.52 -5.00 11.22
CA LEU A 77 -2.76 -4.56 11.87
C LEU A 77 -3.50 -3.49 11.05
N ALA A 78 -2.78 -2.53 10.48
CA ALA A 78 -3.38 -1.49 9.64
C ALA A 78 -4.00 -2.12 8.39
N VAL A 79 -3.31 -3.07 7.76
CA VAL A 79 -3.84 -3.82 6.61
C VAL A 79 -5.10 -4.61 6.99
N ALA A 80 -5.10 -5.28 8.15
CA ALA A 80 -6.28 -5.99 8.64
C ALA A 80 -7.48 -5.05 8.85
N PHE A 81 -7.27 -3.87 9.45
CA PHE A 81 -8.33 -2.87 9.61
C PHE A 81 -8.84 -2.33 8.27
N ILE A 82 -7.97 -2.09 7.30
CA ILE A 82 -8.37 -1.68 5.94
C ILE A 82 -9.24 -2.76 5.30
N ILE A 83 -8.84 -4.04 5.36
CA ILE A 83 -9.60 -5.15 4.79
C ILE A 83 -10.97 -5.28 5.47
N LEU A 84 -11.01 -5.23 6.80
CA LEU A 84 -12.26 -5.29 7.58
C LEU A 84 -13.18 -4.12 7.26
N GLY A 85 -12.64 -2.90 7.21
CA GLY A 85 -13.38 -1.69 6.87
C GLY A 85 -13.97 -1.76 5.46
N PHE A 86 -13.19 -2.20 4.47
CA PHE A 86 -13.66 -2.36 3.09
C PHE A 86 -14.75 -3.43 2.98
N SER A 87 -14.58 -4.55 3.69
CA SER A 87 -15.56 -5.64 3.73
C SER A 87 -16.88 -5.16 4.34
N LEU A 88 -16.83 -4.42 5.46
CA LEU A 88 -18.00 -3.83 6.10
C LEU A 88 -18.70 -2.84 5.15
N LEU A 89 -17.93 -2.01 4.44
CA LEU A 89 -18.46 -1.05 3.49
C LEU A 89 -19.19 -1.72 2.31
N ILE A 90 -18.67 -2.83 1.79
CA ILE A 90 -19.33 -3.63 0.76
C ILE A 90 -20.65 -4.22 1.29
N ILE A 91 -20.66 -4.77 2.50
CA ILE A 91 -21.88 -5.29 3.13
C ILE A 91 -22.93 -4.19 3.27
N LEU A 92 -22.53 -3.01 3.77
CA LEU A 92 -23.43 -1.86 3.91
C LEU A 92 -23.97 -1.38 2.56
N LEU A 93 -23.17 -1.39 1.49
CA LEU A 93 -23.63 -1.08 0.14
C LEU A 93 -24.64 -2.09 -0.39
N ILE A 94 -24.39 -3.39 -0.20
CA ILE A 94 -25.32 -4.46 -0.58
C ILE A 94 -26.63 -4.32 0.18
N MET A 95 -26.57 -4.11 1.51
CA MET A 95 -27.75 -3.86 2.33
C MET A 95 -28.51 -2.63 1.85
N LYS A 96 -27.82 -1.52 1.55
CA LYS A 96 -28.42 -0.31 1.03
C LYS A 96 -29.16 -0.57 -0.29
N ILE A 97 -28.56 -1.31 -1.22
CA ILE A 97 -29.18 -1.64 -2.51
C ILE A 97 -30.39 -2.58 -2.31
N TYR A 98 -30.25 -3.58 -1.44
CA TYR A 98 -31.32 -4.53 -1.13
C TYR A 98 -32.52 -3.86 -0.44
N LEU A 99 -32.27 -3.01 0.55
CA LEU A 99 -33.30 -2.26 1.29
C LEU A 99 -33.94 -1.18 0.42
N ARG A 100 -33.19 -0.56 -0.51
CA ARG A 100 -33.74 0.39 -1.49
C ARG A 100 -34.85 -0.24 -2.36
N LYS A 101 -34.82 -1.56 -2.58
CA LYS A 101 -35.87 -2.29 -3.30
C LYS A 101 -37.11 -2.62 -2.44
N LYS A 102 -37.03 -2.56 -1.10
CA LYS A 102 -38.08 -3.10 -0.21
C LYS A 102 -38.90 -2.09 0.61
N GLN A 103 -38.48 -0.83 0.80
CA GLN A 103 -39.18 0.35 1.45
C GLN A 103 -38.25 1.11 2.45
N PRO A 104 -38.59 2.36 2.88
CA PRO A 104 -37.61 3.43 3.07
C PRO A 104 -36.69 3.19 4.27
N ILE A 105 -35.50 3.75 4.15
CA ILE A 105 -34.32 3.85 5.05
C ILE A 105 -34.57 3.99 6.56
N ASN A 106 -35.82 4.14 7.01
CA ASN A 106 -36.20 4.36 8.40
C ASN A 106 -35.96 3.13 9.30
N THR A 107 -35.92 1.91 8.76
CA THR A 107 -35.74 0.69 9.58
C THR A 107 -34.29 0.48 10.03
N PHE A 108 -33.31 0.85 9.20
CA PHE A 108 -31.89 0.69 9.54
C PHE A 108 -31.45 1.69 10.62
N GLY A 109 -31.94 2.93 10.53
CA GLY A 109 -31.71 3.95 11.57
C GLY A 109 -32.32 3.55 12.91
N LYS A 110 -33.52 2.97 12.91
CA LYS A 110 -34.14 2.41 14.13
C LYS A 110 -33.31 1.25 14.70
N TRP A 111 -32.84 0.34 13.85
CA TRP A 111 -32.04 -0.80 14.30
C TRP A 111 -30.69 -0.39 14.89
N LEU A 112 -30.02 0.61 14.29
CA LEU A 112 -28.80 1.21 14.85
C LEU A 112 -29.05 1.91 16.20
N LEU A 113 -30.16 2.65 16.30
CA LEU A 113 -30.59 3.28 17.56
C LEU A 113 -30.87 2.24 18.65
N ASP A 114 -31.52 1.14 18.29
CA ASP A 114 -31.84 0.07 19.24
C ASP A 114 -30.57 -0.64 19.73
N ILE A 115 -29.61 -0.92 18.84
CA ILE A 115 -28.30 -1.48 19.23
C ILE A 115 -27.54 -0.52 20.14
N PHE A 116 -27.51 0.77 19.80
CA PHE A 116 -26.81 1.77 20.61
C PHE A 116 -27.46 1.95 21.99
N ARG A 117 -28.79 1.91 22.04
CA ARG A 117 -29.55 1.96 23.28
C ARG A 117 -29.28 0.73 24.14
N TYR A 118 -29.30 -0.46 23.56
CA TYR A 118 -28.98 -1.69 24.27
C TYR A 118 -27.54 -1.68 24.82
N ALA A 119 -26.56 -1.27 24.01
CA ALA A 119 -25.17 -1.17 24.43
C ALA A 119 -24.96 -0.15 25.56
N THR A 120 -25.69 0.97 25.55
CA THR A 120 -25.59 1.99 26.61
C THR A 120 -26.31 1.59 27.90
N GLU A 121 -27.41 0.85 27.82
CA GLU A 121 -28.10 0.27 28.98
C GLU A 121 -27.24 -0.81 29.65
N ASP A 122 -26.66 -1.74 28.87
CA ASP A 122 -25.75 -2.79 29.36
C ASP A 122 -24.45 -2.21 29.95
N PHE A 123 -23.85 -1.21 29.29
CA PHE A 123 -22.70 -0.48 29.83
C PHE A 123 -23.04 0.22 31.15
N LYS A 124 -24.19 0.88 31.24
CA LYS A 124 -24.62 1.50 32.50
C LYS A 124 -24.82 0.46 33.60
N GLU A 125 -25.38 -0.71 33.29
CA GLU A 125 -25.60 -1.75 34.29
C GLU A 125 -24.28 -2.33 34.81
N LEU A 126 -23.32 -2.59 33.92
CA LEU A 126 -21.98 -3.09 34.27
C LEU A 126 -21.19 -2.09 35.13
N PHE A 127 -21.27 -0.79 34.83
CA PHE A 127 -20.52 0.24 35.56
C PHE A 127 -21.24 0.76 36.82
N LYS A 128 -22.58 0.75 36.85
CA LYS A 128 -23.35 1.11 38.06
C LYS A 128 -23.19 0.07 39.17
N LYS A 129 -22.98 -1.20 38.83
CA LYS A 129 -22.73 -2.28 39.81
C LYS A 129 -21.35 -2.16 40.48
N LYS A 130 -20.41 -1.44 39.87
CA LYS A 130 -19.04 -1.25 40.36
C LYS A 130 -18.93 -0.20 41.48
N ASP A 131 -19.86 0.77 41.53
CA ASP A 131 -19.86 1.87 42.51
C ASP A 131 -20.62 1.55 43.83
N THR A 132 -21.20 0.35 43.95
CA THR A 132 -22.00 -0.08 45.13
C THR A 132 -21.34 -1.16 46.00
N ASN A 133 -20.03 -1.39 45.86
CA ASN A 133 -19.24 -2.23 46.78
C ASN A 133 -18.19 -1.40 47.51
#